data_AF-A0A8J6HB76-F1
#
_entry.id   AF-A0A8J6HB76-F1
#
_cell.length_a   1.000
_cell.length_b   1.000
_cell.length_c   1.000
_cell.angle_alpha   90.00
_cell.angle_beta   90.00
_cell.angle_gamma   90.00
#
_symmetry.space_group_name_H-M   'P 1'
#
loop_
_entity.id
_entity.type
_entity.pdbx_description
1 polymer ?
#
loop_
_entity_poly.entity_id
_entity_poly.type
_entity_poly.pdbx_seq_one_letter_code
_entity_poly.pdbx_strand_id
1 'polypeptide(L)'
;MVRYAGGISRFIPLRRANKDSSTDWVLDKKELECLLNSKTKIIIVNTPHNPFGKVYKKEELEHSTNIRMATLPDMWERTITVGSIGKTFGVTGWKMGWAYGPANLMVNLQMVHQNCIYTGVEPIQEAAAIAFEKAMTTLNQKNCVFKSTSKELIVKRNYMAKILCDAGMEPLIPEGGYFMIADWTPLESQVDLSSEKDKFKDYRFTKWMNGAAGLRGTFPDHQRPPSPLLSPFWTTQYAHNTTSMGGPSGRDLNPADLAVVVGRVSLLFLPPPYRQPLKDIHTHPWPGGGSFLGKNPPPSVRFALTSAGTATSEHCLRQPCGHRAHY
;
A
#
# COMPACT_ATOMS: atom_id res chain seq x y z
N MET A 1 1.32 8.39 -12.71
CA MET A 1 2.77 8.28 -12.45
C MET A 1 3.51 7.57 -13.60
N VAL A 2 3.55 6.22 -13.70
CA VAL A 2 4.38 5.51 -14.70
C VAL A 2 4.21 6.02 -16.15
N ARG A 3 2.97 6.12 -16.65
CA ARG A 3 2.69 6.68 -17.99
C ARG A 3 3.11 8.15 -18.16
N TYR A 4 3.07 8.96 -17.10
CA TYR A 4 3.49 10.37 -17.12
C TYR A 4 5.01 10.49 -17.27
N ALA A 5 5.77 9.55 -16.71
CA ALA A 5 7.21 9.42 -16.91
C ALA A 5 7.58 8.67 -18.21
N GLY A 6 6.66 8.56 -19.17
CA GLY A 6 6.87 7.83 -20.44
C GLY A 6 6.97 6.31 -20.32
N GLY A 7 6.75 5.74 -19.14
CA GLY A 7 6.90 4.31 -18.88
C GLY A 7 5.69 3.47 -19.32
N ILE A 8 5.95 2.23 -19.74
CA ILE A 8 4.91 1.23 -20.05
C ILE A 8 4.63 0.41 -18.79
N SER A 9 3.41 0.49 -18.27
CA SER A 9 2.96 -0.37 -17.17
C SER A 9 2.68 -1.79 -17.66
N ARG A 10 3.23 -2.78 -16.96
CA ARG A 10 2.84 -4.19 -16.99
C ARG A 10 2.28 -4.55 -15.61
N PHE A 11 1.23 -5.35 -15.58
CA PHE A 11 0.53 -5.73 -14.35
C PHE A 11 0.56 -7.24 -14.19
N ILE A 12 0.67 -7.71 -12.96
CA ILE A 12 0.60 -9.13 -12.59
C ILE A 12 -0.61 -9.28 -11.67
N PRO A 13 -1.62 -10.08 -12.02
CA PRO A 13 -2.71 -10.39 -11.11
C PRO A 13 -2.21 -11.31 -10.00
N LEU A 14 -2.64 -11.07 -8.76
CA LEU A 14 -2.54 -12.08 -7.71
C LEU A 14 -3.54 -13.20 -8.02
N ARG A 15 -3.15 -14.45 -7.77
CA ARG A 15 -3.98 -15.64 -8.01
C ARG A 15 -4.60 -16.12 -6.70
N ARG A 16 -5.93 -16.23 -6.65
CA ARG A 16 -6.71 -16.73 -5.51
C ARG A 16 -6.55 -18.26 -5.42
N ALA A 17 -5.92 -18.76 -4.36
CA ALA A 17 -5.85 -20.18 -4.06
C ALA A 17 -7.07 -20.68 -3.27
N ASN A 18 -7.45 -19.95 -2.22
CA ASN A 18 -8.61 -20.23 -1.35
C ASN A 18 -9.51 -18.98 -1.21
N LYS A 19 -10.64 -19.12 -0.52
CA LYS A 19 -11.68 -18.10 -0.49
C LYS A 19 -11.52 -17.00 0.57
N ASP A 20 -10.90 -17.29 1.71
CA ASP A 20 -11.27 -16.64 2.98
C ASP A 20 -10.35 -15.48 3.40
N SER A 21 -9.07 -15.52 3.01
CA SER A 21 -8.06 -14.60 3.53
C SER A 21 -7.18 -13.99 2.44
N SER A 22 -6.75 -12.76 2.66
CA SER A 22 -5.79 -12.06 1.80
C SER A 22 -4.42 -12.76 1.69
N THR A 23 -4.12 -13.69 2.61
CA THR A 23 -2.99 -14.63 2.51
C THR A 23 -3.04 -15.47 1.24
N ASP A 24 -4.24 -15.86 0.82
CA ASP A 24 -4.49 -16.91 -0.16
C ASP A 24 -4.38 -16.39 -1.59
N TRP A 25 -4.13 -15.08 -1.73
CA TRP A 25 -3.83 -14.41 -2.98
C TRP A 25 -2.32 -14.42 -3.18
N VAL A 26 -1.83 -15.30 -4.04
CA VAL A 26 -0.40 -15.56 -4.22
C VAL A 26 0.11 -14.86 -5.49
N LEU A 27 1.35 -14.37 -5.45
CA LEU A 27 2.05 -13.87 -6.63
C LEU A 27 2.61 -15.06 -7.44
N ASP A 28 2.13 -15.27 -8.66
CA ASP A 28 2.67 -16.32 -9.52
C ASP A 28 4.08 -15.93 -10.01
N LYS A 29 5.07 -16.75 -9.65
CA LYS A 29 6.48 -16.52 -9.97
C LYS A 29 6.78 -16.64 -11.47
N LYS A 30 6.08 -17.52 -12.19
CA LYS A 30 6.26 -17.73 -13.63
C LYS A 30 5.64 -16.57 -14.42
N GLU A 31 4.48 -16.07 -14.03
CA GLU A 31 3.88 -14.87 -14.64
C GLU A 31 4.77 -13.63 -14.44
N LEU A 32 5.35 -13.47 -13.24
CA LEU A 32 6.36 -12.44 -12.98
C LEU A 32 7.57 -12.59 -13.93
N GLU A 33 8.20 -13.77 -13.95
CA GLU A 33 9.35 -14.08 -14.81
C GLU A 33 9.09 -13.77 -16.29
N CYS A 34 7.94 -14.19 -16.83
CA CYS A 34 7.56 -13.97 -18.23
C CYS A 34 7.35 -12.49 -18.60
N LEU A 35 7.14 -11.60 -17.62
CA LEU A 35 6.99 -10.16 -17.86
C LEU A 35 8.31 -9.39 -17.74
N LEU A 36 9.33 -9.97 -17.12
CA LEU A 36 10.67 -9.37 -17.04
C LEU A 36 11.38 -9.46 -18.39
N ASN A 37 11.99 -8.36 -18.80
CA ASN A 37 12.75 -8.25 -20.04
C ASN A 37 13.75 -7.08 -19.95
N SER A 38 14.59 -6.90 -20.97
CA SER A 38 15.63 -5.87 -21.00
C SER A 38 15.12 -4.41 -20.91
N LYS A 39 13.82 -4.16 -21.11
CA LYS A 39 13.18 -2.85 -20.93
C LYS A 39 12.61 -2.65 -19.53
N THR A 40 12.51 -3.68 -18.68
CA THR A 40 12.01 -3.52 -17.30
C THR A 40 12.99 -2.67 -16.49
N LYS A 41 12.50 -1.59 -15.87
CA LYS A 41 13.31 -0.66 -15.06
C LYS A 41 12.99 -0.71 -13.57
N ILE A 42 11.70 -0.82 -13.23
CA ILE A 42 11.19 -0.75 -11.86
C ILE A 42 10.13 -1.83 -11.66
N ILE A 43 10.19 -2.55 -10.55
CA ILE A 43 9.08 -3.33 -9.99
C ILE A 43 8.52 -2.55 -8.80
N ILE A 44 7.19 -2.40 -8.72
CA ILE A 44 6.51 -1.68 -7.64
C ILE A 44 5.82 -2.69 -6.73
N VAL A 45 6.27 -2.77 -5.47
CA VAL A 45 5.69 -3.66 -4.46
C VAL A 45 4.98 -2.81 -3.39
N ASN A 46 3.69 -3.05 -3.19
CA ASN A 46 2.88 -2.36 -2.19
C ASN A 46 2.47 -3.36 -1.09
N THR A 47 2.97 -3.17 0.13
CA THR A 47 2.78 -4.09 1.26
C THR A 47 2.66 -3.31 2.59
N PRO A 48 1.61 -3.53 3.41
CA PRO A 48 0.37 -4.25 3.09
C PRO A 48 -0.33 -3.70 1.83
N HIS A 49 -0.87 -4.59 1.00
CA HIS A 49 -1.44 -4.23 -0.30
C HIS A 49 -2.74 -3.44 -0.17
N ASN A 50 -2.94 -2.44 -1.03
CA ASN A 50 -4.20 -1.71 -1.17
C ASN A 50 -4.81 -2.07 -2.54
N PRO A 51 -6.03 -2.61 -2.65
CA PRO A 51 -7.07 -2.73 -1.59
C PRO A 51 -7.11 -4.06 -0.81
N PHE A 52 -6.37 -5.09 -1.23
CA PHE A 52 -6.53 -6.46 -0.71
C PHE A 52 -6.15 -6.68 0.76
N GLY A 53 -5.33 -5.81 1.35
CA GLY A 53 -4.77 -5.98 2.68
C GLY A 53 -3.76 -7.12 2.86
N LYS A 54 -3.39 -7.83 1.78
CA LYS A 54 -2.33 -8.87 1.78
C LYS A 54 -1.03 -8.31 2.35
N VAL A 55 -0.41 -9.06 3.25
CA VAL A 55 0.96 -8.84 3.70
C VAL A 55 1.82 -9.90 3.03
N TYR A 56 2.72 -9.47 2.14
CA TYR A 56 3.60 -10.43 1.46
C TYR A 56 4.47 -11.14 2.49
N LYS A 57 4.32 -12.46 2.56
CA LYS A 57 5.06 -13.28 3.51
C LYS A 57 6.46 -13.53 2.98
N LYS A 58 7.39 -13.80 3.87
CA LYS A 58 8.72 -14.18 3.43
C LYS A 58 8.70 -15.64 2.89
N GLU A 59 7.64 -16.45 2.89
CA GLU A 59 7.63 -17.66 2.02
C GLU A 59 7.53 -17.27 0.52
N GLU A 60 7.01 -16.06 0.26
CA GLU A 60 7.05 -15.39 -1.04
C GLU A 60 8.35 -14.56 -1.21
N LEU A 61 9.15 -14.36 -0.15
CA LEU A 61 10.31 -13.44 -0.04
C LEU A 61 11.53 -13.90 0.87
N GLU A 62 11.77 -15.21 1.20
CA GLU A 62 12.73 -15.92 2.16
C GLU A 62 12.49 -16.32 3.72
N HIS A 63 11.29 -16.56 4.32
CA HIS A 63 10.91 -16.90 5.78
C HIS A 63 10.98 -15.89 7.03
N SER A 64 9.88 -15.17 7.43
CA SER A 64 9.61 -14.19 8.56
C SER A 64 8.41 -13.23 8.26
N THR A 65 7.74 -12.66 9.28
CA THR A 65 6.58 -11.72 9.10
C THR A 65 7.00 -10.24 9.08
N ASN A 66 6.37 -9.42 8.21
CA ASN A 66 6.59 -7.97 8.06
C ASN A 66 7.99 -7.52 7.58
N ILE A 67 8.48 -8.13 6.50
CA ILE A 67 9.77 -7.72 5.93
C ILE A 67 9.70 -6.55 4.98
N ARG A 68 10.75 -5.73 5.06
CA ARG A 68 11.01 -4.62 4.15
C ARG A 68 11.81 -5.19 2.98
N MET A 69 11.44 -4.86 1.74
CA MET A 69 12.17 -5.32 0.56
C MET A 69 13.68 -5.03 0.69
N ALA A 70 14.02 -3.83 1.17
CA ALA A 70 15.39 -3.36 1.39
C ALA A 70 16.19 -4.08 2.50
N THR A 71 15.58 -4.98 3.30
CA THR A 71 16.28 -5.77 4.33
C THR A 71 16.56 -7.23 3.91
N LEU A 72 16.20 -7.62 2.69
CA LEU A 72 16.61 -8.91 2.13
C LEU A 72 18.05 -8.86 1.60
N PRO A 73 18.72 -10.02 1.49
CA PRO A 73 19.99 -10.16 0.77
C PRO A 73 19.95 -9.45 -0.59
N ASP A 74 21.00 -8.69 -0.87
CA ASP A 74 21.23 -7.96 -2.12
C ASP A 74 20.14 -6.97 -2.57
N MET A 75 19.11 -6.70 -1.76
CA MET A 75 17.99 -5.81 -2.14
C MET A 75 18.19 -4.35 -1.74
N TRP A 76 19.05 -4.03 -0.77
CA TRP A 76 19.30 -2.65 -0.35
C TRP A 76 19.76 -1.76 -1.51
N GLU A 77 20.82 -2.15 -2.23
CA GLU A 77 21.44 -1.40 -3.34
C GLU A 77 20.52 -1.14 -4.56
N ARG A 78 19.31 -1.70 -4.53
CA ARG A 78 18.32 -1.60 -5.60
C ARG A 78 16.91 -1.20 -5.14
N THR A 79 16.70 -0.87 -3.85
CA THR A 79 15.36 -0.56 -3.32
C THR A 79 15.27 0.86 -2.79
N ILE A 80 14.28 1.62 -3.29
CA ILE A 80 13.76 2.81 -2.59
C ILE A 80 12.51 2.40 -1.81
N THR A 81 12.51 2.63 -0.50
CA THR A 81 11.34 2.40 0.37
C THR A 81 10.64 3.73 0.67
N VAL A 82 9.32 3.76 0.50
CA VAL A 82 8.47 4.95 0.69
C VAL A 82 7.49 4.74 1.86
N GLY A 83 7.38 5.76 2.72
CA GLY A 83 6.47 5.80 3.87
C GLY A 83 5.55 7.03 3.87
N SER A 84 4.55 7.03 4.77
CA SER A 84 3.55 8.10 4.89
C SER A 84 3.20 8.39 6.35
N ILE A 85 3.43 9.63 6.80
CA ILE A 85 3.12 10.09 8.16
C ILE A 85 1.62 9.99 8.42
N GLY A 86 0.81 10.39 7.45
CA GLY A 86 -0.64 10.39 7.56
C GLY A 86 -1.26 9.00 7.75
N LYS A 87 -0.61 7.94 7.28
CA LYS A 87 -0.99 6.56 7.63
C LYS A 87 -0.39 6.15 8.97
N THR A 88 0.89 6.41 9.20
CA THR A 88 1.58 6.01 10.43
C THR A 88 0.93 6.53 11.72
N PHE A 89 0.41 7.76 11.71
CA PHE A 89 -0.16 8.42 12.89
C PHE A 89 -1.63 8.87 12.72
N GLY A 90 -2.34 8.38 11.70
CA GLY A 90 -3.75 8.72 11.46
C GLY A 90 -4.04 10.15 10.98
N VAL A 91 -3.00 10.95 10.69
CA VAL A 91 -3.07 12.37 10.31
C VAL A 91 -3.01 12.56 8.78
N THR A 92 -3.93 11.92 8.04
CA THR A 92 -3.91 11.88 6.56
C THR A 92 -3.91 13.25 5.88
N GLY A 93 -4.47 14.28 6.53
CA GLY A 93 -4.46 15.67 6.08
C GLY A 93 -3.08 16.34 6.06
N TRP A 94 -2.09 15.83 6.81
CA TRP A 94 -0.74 16.41 6.86
C TRP A 94 0.07 16.20 5.56
N LYS A 95 -0.36 15.27 4.68
CA LYS A 95 0.23 14.98 3.36
C LYS A 95 1.77 14.79 3.32
N MET A 96 2.37 14.48 4.47
CA MET A 96 3.79 14.22 4.63
C MET A 96 4.13 12.73 4.45
N GLY A 97 5.28 12.46 3.84
CA GLY A 97 5.88 11.14 3.72
C GLY A 97 7.39 11.23 3.63
N TRP A 98 8.03 10.11 3.28
CA TRP A 98 9.48 10.05 3.17
C TRP A 98 9.90 8.92 2.24
N ALA A 99 11.11 9.04 1.69
CA ALA A 99 11.79 8.00 0.94
C ALA A 99 13.20 7.75 1.51
N TYR A 100 13.62 6.50 1.50
CA TYR A 100 14.99 6.10 1.86
C TYR A 100 15.46 4.92 1.00
N GLY A 101 16.76 4.86 0.77
CA GLY A 101 17.41 3.88 -0.10
C GLY A 101 18.90 4.21 -0.26
N PRO A 102 19.61 3.51 -1.15
CA PRO A 102 21.04 3.73 -1.40
C PRO A 102 21.27 5.07 -2.12
N ALA A 103 22.42 5.69 -1.87
CA ALA A 103 22.70 7.08 -2.26
C ALA A 103 22.63 7.32 -3.78
N ASN A 104 23.09 6.34 -4.57
CA ASN A 104 23.03 6.34 -6.04
C ASN A 104 21.60 6.39 -6.61
N LEU A 105 20.60 5.89 -5.88
CA LEU A 105 19.20 5.99 -6.26
C LEU A 105 18.54 7.27 -5.71
N MET A 106 18.92 7.67 -4.49
CA MET A 106 18.33 8.84 -3.82
C MET A 106 18.70 10.18 -4.49
N VAL A 107 19.88 10.30 -5.12
CA VAL A 107 20.32 11.53 -5.81
C VAL A 107 19.30 12.00 -6.87
N ASN A 108 18.72 11.08 -7.65
CA ASN A 108 17.74 11.41 -8.68
C ASN A 108 16.41 11.88 -8.08
N LEU A 109 16.00 11.32 -6.93
CA LEU A 109 14.83 11.79 -6.19
C LEU A 109 15.04 13.19 -5.60
N GLN A 110 16.25 13.46 -5.10
CA GLN A 110 16.63 14.79 -4.58
C GLN A 110 16.60 15.84 -5.69
N MET A 111 17.13 15.53 -6.88
CA MET A 111 17.06 16.42 -8.04
C MET A 111 15.61 16.74 -8.44
N VAL A 112 14.72 15.74 -8.46
CA VAL A 112 13.28 15.98 -8.73
C VAL A 112 12.65 16.82 -7.61
N HIS A 113 12.94 16.53 -6.34
CA HIS A 113 12.40 17.30 -5.21
C HIS A 113 12.80 18.78 -5.29
N GLN A 114 14.09 19.04 -5.49
CA GLN A 114 14.67 20.39 -5.60
C GLN A 114 14.05 21.19 -6.76
N ASN A 115 13.75 20.55 -7.89
CA ASN A 115 13.21 21.21 -9.08
C ASN A 115 11.67 21.22 -9.15
N CYS A 116 10.96 20.66 -8.17
CA CYS A 116 9.49 20.65 -8.14
C CYS A 116 8.89 21.39 -6.95
N ILE A 117 9.35 21.11 -5.72
CA ILE A 117 8.77 21.68 -4.49
C ILE A 117 9.82 22.33 -3.58
N TYR A 118 11.10 22.05 -3.81
CA TYR A 118 12.28 22.58 -3.09
C TYR A 118 12.34 22.13 -1.60
N THR A 119 11.33 22.47 -0.79
CA THR A 119 11.26 22.23 0.65
C THR A 119 9.94 21.56 1.07
N GLY A 120 9.96 20.88 2.22
CA GLY A 120 8.77 20.40 2.91
C GLY A 120 8.07 21.49 3.73
N VAL A 121 6.93 21.15 4.35
CA VAL A 121 6.20 22.04 5.26
C VAL A 121 6.80 21.91 6.66
N GLU A 122 7.62 22.88 7.07
CA GLU A 122 8.49 22.76 8.25
C GLU A 122 7.78 22.38 9.56
N PRO A 123 6.66 23.01 9.98
CA PRO A 123 5.98 22.61 11.21
C PRO A 123 5.45 21.17 11.18
N ILE A 124 5.18 20.62 9.99
CA ILE A 124 4.75 19.23 9.82
C ILE A 124 5.96 18.27 9.85
N GLN A 125 7.15 18.71 9.41
CA GLN A 125 8.39 17.94 9.57
C GLN A 125 8.74 17.80 11.06
N GLU A 126 8.69 18.92 11.81
CA GLU A 126 8.93 18.93 13.26
C GLU A 126 7.92 18.08 14.03
N ALA A 127 6.62 18.27 13.76
CA ALA A 127 5.58 17.46 14.40
C ALA A 127 5.69 15.95 14.07
N ALA A 128 6.18 15.59 12.88
CA ALA A 128 6.46 14.22 12.50
C ALA A 128 7.69 13.65 13.23
N ALA A 129 8.76 14.44 13.42
CA ALA A 129 9.93 14.04 14.19
C ALA A 129 9.55 13.76 15.66
N ILE A 130 8.90 14.72 16.32
CA ILE A 130 8.40 14.58 17.70
C ILE A 130 7.48 13.35 17.86
N ALA A 131 6.61 13.08 16.87
CA ALA A 131 5.73 11.92 16.89
C ALA A 131 6.51 10.59 16.82
N PHE A 132 7.56 10.52 16.00
CA PHE A 132 8.44 9.34 15.96
C PHE A 132 9.24 9.17 17.25
N GLU A 133 9.84 10.22 17.79
CA GLU A 133 10.60 10.16 19.04
C GLU A 133 9.75 9.63 20.19
N LYS A 134 8.54 10.18 20.38
CA LYS A 134 7.57 9.70 21.38
C LYS A 134 7.09 8.26 21.14
N ALA A 135 6.98 7.83 19.89
CA ALA A 135 6.65 6.44 19.57
C ALA A 135 7.82 5.49 19.84
N MET A 136 9.07 5.94 19.65
CA MET A 136 10.28 5.17 19.87
C MET A 136 10.56 4.91 21.36
N THR A 137 10.34 5.89 22.25
CA THR A 137 10.50 5.69 23.71
C THR A 137 9.58 4.61 24.27
N THR A 138 8.43 4.39 23.63
CA THR A 138 7.43 3.39 24.04
C THR A 138 7.44 2.12 23.19
N LEU A 139 8.31 1.97 22.19
CA LEU A 139 8.22 0.95 21.13
C LEU A 139 8.02 -0.49 21.65
N ASN A 140 8.66 -0.84 22.76
CA ASN A 140 8.57 -2.18 23.36
C ASN A 140 7.35 -2.37 24.29
N GLN A 141 6.72 -1.29 24.74
CA GLN A 141 5.55 -1.29 25.62
C GLN A 141 4.23 -1.61 24.86
N LYS A 142 3.15 -1.94 25.57
CA LYS A 142 1.82 -2.26 24.99
C LYS A 142 1.01 -1.01 24.57
N ASN A 143 1.30 0.15 25.15
CA ASN A 143 0.70 1.46 24.87
C ASN A 143 1.32 2.20 23.68
N CYS A 144 2.40 1.69 23.08
CA CYS A 144 2.99 2.25 21.86
C CYS A 144 1.92 2.42 20.77
N VAL A 145 1.86 3.60 20.15
CA VAL A 145 0.86 3.96 19.13
C VAL A 145 0.76 2.91 18.01
N PHE A 146 1.88 2.35 17.55
CA PHE A 146 1.88 1.33 16.50
C PHE A 146 1.18 0.03 16.92
N LYS A 147 1.22 -0.33 18.21
CA LYS A 147 0.58 -1.54 18.75
C LYS A 147 -0.87 -1.30 19.14
N SER A 148 -1.17 -0.17 19.77
CA SER A 148 -2.53 0.17 20.17
C SER A 148 -3.44 0.41 18.95
N THR A 149 -2.96 1.15 17.94
CA THR A 149 -3.72 1.35 16.68
C THR A 149 -3.87 0.05 15.90
N SER A 150 -2.89 -0.86 15.90
CA SER A 150 -3.06 -2.21 15.32
C SER A 150 -4.24 -2.94 15.98
N LYS A 151 -4.20 -3.04 17.32
CA LYS A 151 -5.23 -3.74 18.11
C LYS A 151 -6.63 -3.16 17.88
N GLU A 152 -6.75 -1.84 17.85
CA GLU A 152 -8.02 -1.15 17.58
C GLU A 152 -8.56 -1.48 16.18
N LEU A 153 -7.70 -1.46 15.16
CA LEU A 153 -8.09 -1.76 13.79
C LEU A 153 -8.46 -3.23 13.57
N ILE A 154 -7.86 -4.17 14.30
CA ILE A 154 -8.26 -5.60 14.25
C ILE A 154 -9.70 -5.78 14.73
N VAL A 155 -10.12 -5.06 15.80
CA VAL A 155 -11.51 -5.09 16.26
C VAL A 155 -12.46 -4.53 15.20
N LYS A 156 -12.13 -3.37 14.62
CA LYS A 156 -12.93 -2.75 13.54
C LYS A 156 -12.99 -3.60 12.27
N ARG A 157 -11.89 -4.23 11.88
CA ARG A 157 -11.81 -5.19 10.76
C ARG A 157 -12.77 -6.36 10.97
N ASN A 158 -12.70 -7.01 12.14
CA ASN A 158 -13.54 -8.17 12.43
C ASN A 158 -15.03 -7.80 12.50
N TYR A 159 -15.35 -6.61 13.01
CA TYR A 159 -16.72 -6.08 13.04
C TYR A 159 -17.24 -5.76 11.62
N MET A 160 -16.42 -5.13 10.76
CA MET A 160 -16.75 -4.89 9.36
C MET A 160 -16.98 -6.20 8.59
N ALA A 161 -16.12 -7.20 8.79
CA ALA A 161 -16.30 -8.53 8.20
C ALA A 161 -17.65 -9.13 8.62
N LYS A 162 -18.01 -9.07 9.91
CA LYS A 162 -19.31 -9.55 10.37
C LYS A 162 -20.47 -8.84 9.68
N ILE A 163 -20.44 -7.50 9.59
CA ILE A 163 -21.50 -6.73 8.90
C ILE A 163 -21.66 -7.17 7.44
N LEU A 164 -20.55 -7.41 6.74
CA LEU A 164 -20.58 -7.82 5.33
C LEU A 164 -21.09 -9.26 5.15
N CYS A 165 -20.71 -10.19 6.03
CA CYS A 165 -21.29 -11.52 6.08
C CYS A 165 -22.80 -11.51 6.39
N ASP A 166 -23.21 -10.72 7.39
CA ASP A 166 -24.62 -10.57 7.78
C ASP A 166 -25.45 -9.93 6.65
N ALA A 167 -24.82 -9.09 5.81
CA ALA A 167 -25.40 -8.52 4.59
C ALA A 167 -25.30 -9.43 3.35
N GLY A 168 -24.81 -10.67 3.48
CA GLY A 168 -24.77 -11.66 2.40
C GLY A 168 -23.59 -11.55 1.42
N MET A 169 -22.52 -10.82 1.74
CA MET A 169 -21.26 -10.81 0.97
C MET A 169 -20.22 -11.79 1.56
N GLU A 170 -19.23 -12.20 0.77
CA GLU A 170 -18.05 -12.93 1.29
C GLU A 170 -16.86 -11.95 1.46
N PRO A 171 -16.60 -11.39 2.66
CA PRO A 171 -15.46 -10.50 2.89
C PRO A 171 -14.14 -11.27 2.92
N LEU A 172 -13.16 -10.79 2.14
CA LEU A 172 -11.78 -11.27 2.20
C LEU A 172 -11.09 -10.65 3.41
N ILE A 173 -10.63 -11.47 4.37
CA ILE A 173 -10.03 -10.95 5.60
C ILE A 173 -8.61 -10.38 5.31
N PRO A 174 -8.36 -9.08 5.56
CA PRO A 174 -7.06 -8.46 5.32
C PRO A 174 -6.07 -8.73 6.48
N GLU A 175 -4.84 -9.08 6.15
CA GLU A 175 -3.72 -9.20 7.11
C GLU A 175 -3.25 -7.84 7.64
N GLY A 176 -3.33 -6.78 6.82
CA GLY A 176 -2.91 -5.44 7.18
C GLY A 176 -3.54 -4.34 6.33
N GLY A 177 -3.15 -3.09 6.59
CA GLY A 177 -3.75 -1.91 5.97
C GLY A 177 -5.08 -1.50 6.62
N TYR A 178 -5.97 -0.90 5.81
CA TYR A 178 -7.23 -0.26 6.25
C TYR A 178 -8.47 -0.68 5.45
N PHE A 179 -8.25 -1.41 4.36
CA PHE A 179 -9.27 -1.72 3.36
C PHE A 179 -9.61 -3.19 3.40
N MET A 180 -10.87 -3.49 3.10
CA MET A 180 -11.42 -4.84 2.98
C MET A 180 -12.14 -4.91 1.66
N ILE A 181 -11.90 -5.98 0.89
CA ILE A 181 -12.70 -6.29 -0.29
C ILE A 181 -13.69 -7.39 0.06
N ALA A 182 -14.87 -7.36 -0.55
CA ALA A 182 -15.91 -8.36 -0.38
C ALA A 182 -16.41 -8.82 -1.74
N ASP A 183 -16.49 -10.13 -1.93
CA ASP A 183 -17.10 -10.78 -3.08
C ASP A 183 -18.63 -10.64 -2.94
N TRP A 184 -19.26 -9.96 -3.89
CA TRP A 184 -20.69 -9.69 -3.86
C TRP A 184 -21.49 -10.62 -4.79
N THR A 185 -20.87 -11.65 -5.40
CA THR A 185 -21.57 -12.67 -6.21
C THR A 185 -22.87 -13.17 -5.57
N PRO A 186 -22.93 -13.51 -4.26
CA PRO A 186 -24.15 -14.07 -3.66
C PRO A 186 -25.34 -13.10 -3.63
N LEU A 187 -25.09 -11.80 -3.80
CA LEU A 187 -26.11 -10.76 -3.88
C LEU A 187 -26.53 -10.42 -5.31
N GLU A 188 -25.86 -10.94 -6.35
CA GLU A 188 -26.12 -10.52 -7.75
C GLU A 188 -27.59 -10.72 -8.18
N SER A 189 -28.25 -11.78 -7.70
CA SER A 189 -29.67 -12.06 -7.97
C SER A 189 -30.65 -11.20 -7.16
N GLN A 190 -30.17 -10.48 -6.15
CA GLN A 190 -30.96 -9.69 -5.20
C GLN A 190 -30.91 -8.18 -5.49
N VAL A 191 -30.06 -7.74 -6.42
CA VAL A 191 -29.79 -6.31 -6.70
C VAL A 191 -30.17 -5.92 -8.13
N ASP A 192 -31.02 -4.91 -8.29
CA ASP A 192 -31.32 -4.37 -9.61
C ASP A 192 -30.22 -3.40 -10.07
N LEU A 193 -29.32 -3.91 -10.92
CA LEU A 193 -28.29 -3.14 -11.58
C LEU A 193 -28.73 -2.54 -12.93
N SER A 194 -29.97 -2.77 -13.39
CA SER A 194 -30.44 -2.40 -14.74
C SER A 194 -30.45 -0.89 -15.00
N SER A 195 -30.60 -0.09 -13.94
CA SER A 195 -30.59 1.37 -13.96
C SER A 195 -29.24 1.99 -14.35
N GLU A 196 -28.12 1.30 -14.09
CA GLU A 196 -26.79 1.73 -14.50
C GLU A 196 -26.29 0.89 -15.68
N LYS A 197 -25.77 1.55 -16.72
CA LYS A 197 -25.45 0.97 -18.03
C LYS A 197 -23.94 0.87 -18.31
N ASP A 198 -23.09 1.20 -17.34
CA ASP A 198 -21.65 0.99 -17.45
C ASP A 198 -21.31 -0.48 -17.81
N LYS A 199 -20.22 -0.67 -18.55
CA LYS A 199 -19.75 -1.99 -19.00
C LYS A 199 -19.38 -2.92 -17.84
N PHE A 200 -18.95 -2.38 -16.69
CA PHE A 200 -18.37 -3.18 -15.60
C PHE A 200 -19.37 -3.38 -14.47
N LYS A 201 -19.67 -4.65 -14.16
CA LYS A 201 -20.63 -5.03 -13.11
C LYS A 201 -20.31 -4.39 -11.75
N ASP A 202 -19.05 -4.38 -11.33
CA ASP A 202 -18.64 -3.77 -10.05
C ASP A 202 -18.88 -2.26 -9.99
N TYR A 203 -18.79 -1.56 -11.12
CA TYR A 203 -19.09 -0.13 -11.18
C TYR A 203 -20.58 0.11 -10.99
N ARG A 204 -21.43 -0.69 -11.66
CA ARG A 204 -22.89 -0.68 -11.50
C ARG A 204 -23.26 -0.99 -10.05
N PHE A 205 -22.69 -2.05 -9.48
CA PHE A 205 -22.89 -2.45 -8.08
C PHE A 205 -22.44 -1.37 -7.09
N THR A 206 -21.27 -0.76 -7.32
CA THR A 206 -20.76 0.34 -6.47
C THR A 206 -21.70 1.55 -6.50
N LYS A 207 -22.25 1.91 -7.67
CA LYS A 207 -23.24 2.99 -7.77
C LYS A 207 -24.56 2.63 -7.08
N TRP A 208 -25.03 1.39 -7.23
CA TRP A 208 -26.22 0.89 -6.52
C TRP A 208 -26.01 0.94 -4.99
N MET A 209 -24.87 0.47 -4.49
CA MET A 209 -24.50 0.55 -3.06
C MET A 209 -24.47 2.00 -2.55
N ASN A 210 -23.80 2.89 -3.29
CA ASN A 210 -23.66 4.30 -2.91
C ASN A 210 -25.00 5.07 -2.93
N GLY A 211 -25.96 4.64 -3.77
CA GLY A 211 -27.26 5.28 -3.97
C GLY A 211 -28.39 4.63 -3.18
N ALA A 212 -28.76 3.40 -3.54
CA ALA A 212 -29.90 2.69 -2.97
C ALA A 212 -29.64 2.15 -1.56
N ALA A 213 -28.45 1.58 -1.31
CA ALA A 213 -28.08 1.08 0.01
C ALA A 213 -27.50 2.16 0.95
N GLY A 214 -27.18 3.35 0.43
CA GLY A 214 -26.55 4.45 1.17
C GLY A 214 -25.12 4.17 1.68
N LEU A 215 -24.54 3.02 1.33
CA LEU A 215 -23.24 2.56 1.82
C LEU A 215 -22.12 2.94 0.84
N ARG A 216 -21.20 3.79 1.31
CA ARG A 216 -20.10 4.29 0.49
C ARG A 216 -18.95 3.28 0.38
N GLY A 217 -18.57 2.96 -0.85
CA GLY A 217 -17.38 2.18 -1.16
C GLY A 217 -16.87 2.42 -2.57
N THR A 218 -15.93 1.58 -3.00
CA THR A 218 -15.31 1.65 -4.33
C THR A 218 -15.21 0.26 -4.96
N PHE A 219 -15.26 0.16 -6.29
CA PHE A 219 -14.81 -1.03 -7.00
C PHE A 219 -13.27 -1.07 -6.96
N PRO A 220 -12.63 -2.23 -6.73
CA PRO A 220 -11.18 -2.30 -6.53
C PRO A 220 -10.40 -1.92 -7.80
N ASP A 221 -10.95 -2.20 -8.98
CA ASP A 221 -10.23 -2.04 -10.24
C ASP A 221 -10.45 -0.68 -10.92
N HIS A 222 -9.57 0.27 -10.63
CA HIS A 222 -9.51 1.56 -11.33
C HIS A 222 -8.61 1.52 -12.59
N GLN A 223 -8.08 0.36 -12.99
CA GLN A 223 -7.18 0.24 -14.13
C GLN A 223 -7.97 0.26 -15.46
N ARG A 224 -7.30 0.67 -16.54
CA ARG A 224 -7.86 0.60 -17.91
C ARG A 224 -6.88 -0.08 -18.87
N PRO A 225 -7.31 -1.15 -19.57
CA PRO A 225 -8.60 -1.84 -19.42
C PRO A 225 -8.72 -2.56 -18.07
N PRO A 226 -9.92 -2.65 -17.45
CA PRO A 226 -10.12 -3.43 -16.24
C PRO A 226 -9.81 -4.91 -16.45
N SER A 227 -9.24 -5.53 -15.43
CA SER A 227 -8.98 -6.95 -15.33
C SER A 227 -10.25 -7.69 -14.91
N PRO A 228 -10.77 -8.64 -15.72
CA PRO A 228 -11.91 -9.46 -15.31
C PRO A 228 -11.62 -10.35 -14.09
N LEU A 229 -10.37 -10.42 -13.63
CA LEU A 229 -9.93 -11.15 -12.43
C LEU A 229 -10.24 -10.41 -11.11
N LEU A 230 -10.67 -9.15 -11.18
CA LEU A 230 -11.00 -8.30 -10.02
C LEU A 230 -12.52 -8.05 -9.88
N SER A 231 -13.32 -8.78 -10.65
CA SER A 231 -14.78 -8.87 -10.52
C SER A 231 -15.15 -10.22 -9.89
N PRO A 232 -16.19 -10.31 -9.03
CA PRO A 232 -17.10 -9.26 -8.60
C PRO A 232 -16.80 -8.82 -7.16
N PHE A 233 -15.92 -7.84 -6.99
CA PHE A 233 -15.47 -7.37 -5.67
C PHE A 233 -15.87 -5.91 -5.41
N TRP A 234 -16.27 -5.61 -4.18
CA TRP A 234 -16.51 -4.25 -3.67
C TRP A 234 -15.56 -3.96 -2.51
N THR A 235 -15.05 -2.73 -2.42
CA THR A 235 -14.04 -2.30 -1.45
C THR A 235 -14.61 -1.30 -0.46
N THR A 236 -14.42 -1.59 0.84
CA THR A 236 -14.73 -0.68 1.96
C THR A 236 -13.48 -0.42 2.81
N GLN A 237 -13.55 0.57 3.70
CA GLN A 237 -12.52 0.92 4.68
C GLN A 237 -13.07 0.64 6.08
N TYR A 238 -12.31 -0.01 6.96
CA TYR A 238 -12.68 -0.20 8.37
C TYR A 238 -11.93 0.74 9.34
N ALA A 239 -10.93 1.47 8.85
CA ALA A 239 -10.23 2.50 9.61
C ALA A 239 -11.06 3.80 9.70
N HIS A 240 -12.13 3.77 10.48
CA HIS A 240 -12.96 4.94 10.79
C HIS A 240 -12.54 5.59 12.11
N ASN A 241 -12.49 6.92 12.14
CA ASN A 241 -12.33 7.70 13.37
C ASN A 241 -13.68 7.85 14.10
N THR A 242 -14.17 6.75 14.66
CA THR A 242 -15.26 6.78 15.65
C THR A 242 -14.65 6.71 17.05
N THR A 243 -14.62 7.85 17.73
CA THR A 243 -14.56 7.87 19.20
C THR A 243 -15.73 7.03 19.73
N SER A 244 -15.47 6.18 20.73
CA SER A 244 -16.39 5.17 21.29
C SER A 244 -16.85 4.06 20.33
N MET A 245 -16.25 2.88 20.52
CA MET A 245 -16.88 1.57 20.39
C MET A 245 -16.28 0.72 21.52
N GLY A 246 -17.03 0.53 22.61
CA GLY A 246 -16.59 -0.31 23.72
C GLY A 246 -16.53 -1.78 23.29
N GLY A 247 -15.40 -2.44 23.48
CA GLY A 247 -15.17 -3.83 23.08
C GLY A 247 -14.32 -4.59 24.11
N PRO A 248 -14.55 -5.91 24.29
CA PRO A 248 -14.16 -6.61 25.52
C PRO A 248 -12.66 -6.89 25.65
N SER A 249 -12.27 -7.18 26.89
CA SER A 249 -10.92 -7.55 27.31
C SER A 249 -10.49 -8.94 26.83
N GLY A 250 -9.17 -9.12 26.69
CA GLY A 250 -8.54 -10.43 26.81
C GLY A 250 -8.52 -11.34 25.58
N ARG A 251 -7.57 -11.08 24.67
CA ARG A 251 -6.75 -12.14 24.02
C ARG A 251 -5.35 -11.57 23.79
N ASP A 252 -4.33 -12.36 24.05
CA ASP A 252 -2.95 -11.97 23.75
C ASP A 252 -2.71 -12.04 22.24
N LEU A 253 -2.07 -10.99 21.72
CA LEU A 253 -1.80 -10.84 20.28
C LEU A 253 -0.46 -11.49 19.94
N ASN A 254 -0.43 -12.16 18.79
CA ASN A 254 0.77 -12.77 18.23
C ASN A 254 1.69 -11.67 17.64
N PRO A 255 3.02 -11.79 17.68
CA PRO A 255 3.92 -10.89 16.94
C PRO A 255 3.56 -10.68 15.46
N ALA A 256 2.87 -11.61 14.81
CA ALA A 256 2.33 -11.43 13.46
C ALA A 256 1.28 -10.30 13.34
N ASP A 257 0.52 -10.03 14.41
CA ASP A 257 -0.52 -8.99 14.47
C ASP A 257 0.05 -7.55 14.46
N LEU A 258 1.38 -7.39 14.41
CA LEU A 258 2.07 -6.11 14.29
C LEU A 258 2.14 -5.57 12.84
N ALA A 259 1.55 -6.27 11.87
CA ALA A 259 1.56 -5.93 10.43
C ALA A 259 0.73 -4.69 10.04
N VAL A 260 -0.05 -4.16 10.98
CA VAL A 260 -1.16 -3.25 10.69
C VAL A 260 -0.69 -1.79 10.56
N VAL A 261 -1.58 -0.94 10.03
CA VAL A 261 -1.43 0.53 9.91
C VAL A 261 -0.56 1.03 8.74
N VAL A 262 0.73 0.71 8.69
CA VAL A 262 1.66 1.44 7.78
C VAL A 262 1.75 0.81 6.39
N GLY A 263 0.84 1.19 5.48
CA GLY A 263 0.94 0.87 4.05
C GLY A 263 2.18 1.49 3.38
N ARG A 264 3.12 0.64 2.92
CA ARG A 264 4.43 1.04 2.34
C ARG A 264 4.53 0.63 0.88
N VAL A 265 5.30 1.40 0.11
CA VAL A 265 5.65 1.06 -1.27
C VAL A 265 7.16 0.91 -1.38
N SER A 266 7.62 -0.19 -1.97
CA SER A 266 9.01 -0.42 -2.35
C SER A 266 9.12 -0.31 -3.88
N LEU A 267 10.08 0.48 -4.35
CA LEU A 267 10.44 0.60 -5.76
C LEU A 267 11.77 -0.13 -5.96
N LEU A 268 11.72 -1.26 -6.65
CA LEU A 268 12.87 -2.13 -6.91
C LEU A 268 13.41 -1.84 -8.32
N PHE A 269 14.65 -1.36 -8.41
CA PHE A 269 15.32 -0.98 -9.66
C PHE A 269 16.13 -2.14 -10.24
N LEU A 270 16.05 -2.35 -11.56
CA LEU A 270 16.80 -3.41 -12.25
C LEU A 270 17.91 -2.81 -13.14
N PRO A 271 19.19 -3.18 -12.94
CA PRO A 271 20.28 -2.76 -13.80
C PRO A 271 20.18 -3.40 -15.21
N PRO A 272 20.59 -2.69 -16.29
CA PRO A 272 20.76 -3.30 -17.60
C PRO A 272 22.06 -4.13 -17.68
N PRO A 273 22.14 -5.23 -18.44
CA PRO A 273 21.06 -5.96 -19.11
C PRO A 273 20.93 -7.40 -18.55
N TYR A 274 19.87 -7.69 -17.78
CA TYR A 274 19.52 -9.07 -17.43
C TYR A 274 19.27 -9.90 -18.71
N ARG A 275 20.17 -10.83 -19.01
CA ARG A 275 20.10 -11.80 -20.13
C ARG A 275 19.85 -13.25 -19.67
N GLN A 276 19.57 -13.46 -18.39
CA GLN A 276 19.31 -14.78 -17.81
C GLN A 276 17.99 -14.78 -17.01
N PRO A 277 17.26 -15.92 -16.98
CA PRO A 277 16.08 -16.09 -16.13
C PRO A 277 16.46 -16.04 -14.64
N LEU A 278 15.47 -15.82 -13.78
CA LEU A 278 15.60 -15.61 -12.32
C LEU A 278 16.12 -16.81 -11.50
N LYS A 279 16.79 -17.78 -12.11
CA LYS A 279 17.17 -19.04 -11.45
C LYS A 279 18.30 -18.90 -10.42
N ASP A 280 19.21 -17.93 -10.59
CA ASP A 280 20.45 -17.85 -9.81
C ASP A 280 20.61 -16.47 -9.16
N ILE A 281 19.77 -16.16 -8.15
CA ILE A 281 20.03 -15.05 -7.21
C ILE A 281 21.17 -15.38 -6.25
N HIS A 282 21.53 -16.66 -6.09
CA HIS A 282 22.70 -17.05 -5.31
C HIS A 282 23.97 -17.05 -6.18
N THR A 283 25.05 -16.45 -5.65
CA THR A 283 26.47 -16.63 -6.05
C THR A 283 27.10 -15.78 -7.18
N HIS A 284 26.51 -14.65 -7.60
CA HIS A 284 27.19 -13.70 -8.51
C HIS A 284 27.55 -12.35 -7.86
N PRO A 285 28.82 -12.13 -7.45
CA PRO A 285 29.26 -10.82 -6.98
C PRO A 285 29.23 -9.78 -8.10
N TRP A 286 28.90 -8.55 -7.75
CA TRP A 286 28.76 -7.42 -8.67
C TRP A 286 30.08 -7.08 -9.38
N PRO A 287 30.15 -7.12 -10.73
CA PRO A 287 31.34 -6.74 -11.47
C PRO A 287 31.41 -5.20 -11.58
N GLY A 288 31.93 -4.54 -10.54
CA GLY A 288 32.02 -3.08 -10.50
C GLY A 288 32.52 -2.52 -9.18
N GLY A 289 33.76 -2.85 -8.81
CA GLY A 289 34.39 -2.43 -7.55
C GLY A 289 35.89 -2.20 -7.71
N GLY A 290 36.28 -1.26 -8.58
CA GLY A 290 37.67 -0.80 -8.64
C GLY A 290 38.10 -0.22 -7.29
N SER A 291 39.26 -0.67 -6.80
CA SER A 291 39.71 -0.43 -5.43
C SER A 291 39.98 1.05 -5.12
N PHE A 292 39.34 1.57 -4.07
CA PHE A 292 39.94 2.61 -3.23
C PHE A 292 39.82 2.21 -1.75
N LEU A 293 40.96 1.77 -1.20
CA LEU A 293 41.09 1.49 0.23
C LEU A 293 41.15 2.81 1.00
N GLY A 294 40.13 3.06 1.83
CA GLY A 294 40.07 4.17 2.76
C GLY A 294 39.27 3.80 3.99
N LYS A 295 39.95 3.46 5.10
CA LYS A 295 39.31 3.09 6.37
C LYS A 295 38.52 4.27 6.93
N ASN A 296 37.21 4.12 7.14
CA ASN A 296 36.40 4.81 8.15
C ASN A 296 34.97 4.23 8.17
N PRO A 297 34.22 4.33 9.29
CA PRO A 297 32.85 3.80 9.38
C PRO A 297 31.89 4.60 8.47
N PRO A 298 30.82 3.99 7.94
CA PRO A 298 29.91 4.65 7.02
C PRO A 298 29.14 5.80 7.71
N PRO A 299 29.28 7.06 7.25
CA PRO A 299 28.62 8.19 7.89
C PRO A 299 27.21 8.42 7.33
N SER A 300 26.26 8.63 8.23
CA SER A 300 24.92 9.21 7.99
C SER A 300 23.96 8.45 7.06
N VAL A 301 22.91 7.85 7.64
CA VAL A 301 21.65 7.63 6.92
C VAL A 301 21.06 9.02 6.59
N ARG A 302 20.97 9.36 5.30
CA ARG A 302 20.35 10.63 4.86
C ARG A 302 18.88 10.41 4.51
N PHE A 303 17.99 11.01 5.28
CA PHE A 303 16.55 10.98 5.03
C PHE A 303 16.19 11.97 3.92
N ALA A 304 15.29 11.57 3.01
CA ALA A 304 14.57 12.49 2.14
C ALA A 304 13.09 12.51 2.57
N LEU A 305 12.72 13.51 3.36
CA LEU A 305 11.31 13.82 3.63
C LEU A 305 10.71 14.40 2.35
N THR A 306 9.53 13.93 1.95
CA THR A 306 8.88 14.33 0.69
C THR A 306 7.36 14.34 0.86
N SER A 307 6.66 15.29 0.25
CA SER A 307 5.19 15.33 0.30
C SER A 307 4.60 14.13 -0.44
N ALA A 308 3.98 13.20 0.28
CA ALA A 308 3.45 11.97 -0.30
C ALA A 308 2.00 12.18 -0.77
N GLY A 309 1.83 12.34 -2.08
CA GLY A 309 0.52 12.32 -2.74
C GLY A 309 -0.17 10.96 -2.60
N THR A 310 -1.01 10.82 -1.58
CA THR A 310 -1.97 9.70 -1.50
C THR A 310 -3.11 9.91 -2.48
N ALA A 311 -3.41 8.87 -3.27
CA ALA A 311 -4.62 8.82 -4.10
C ALA A 311 -5.86 8.85 -3.22
N THR A 312 -6.42 10.03 -3.02
CA THR A 312 -7.79 10.26 -2.56
C THR A 312 -8.70 10.26 -3.79
N SER A 313 -9.92 9.74 -3.64
CA SER A 313 -10.91 9.72 -4.71
C SER A 313 -11.24 11.13 -5.22
N GLU A 314 -10.88 11.43 -6.47
CA GLU A 314 -11.17 12.71 -7.14
C GLU A 314 -12.65 12.82 -7.55
N HIS A 315 -13.56 12.80 -6.59
CA HIS A 315 -15.00 13.01 -6.80
C HIS A 315 -15.61 13.90 -5.70
N CYS A 316 -15.02 15.09 -5.49
CA CYS A 316 -15.65 16.14 -4.68
C CYS A 316 -15.27 17.59 -5.11
N LEU A 317 -14.95 17.82 -6.39
CA LEU A 317 -14.67 19.16 -6.94
C LEU A 317 -15.39 19.40 -8.29
N ARG A 318 -16.71 19.25 -8.29
CA ARG A 318 -17.61 19.81 -9.34
C ARG A 318 -18.94 20.27 -8.73
N GLN A 319 -18.89 21.34 -7.95
CA GLN A 319 -20.03 22.24 -7.80
C GLN A 319 -19.55 23.68 -8.10
N PRO A 320 -20.15 24.39 -9.06
CA PRO A 320 -19.82 25.77 -9.33
C PRO A 320 -20.49 26.68 -8.28
N CYS A 321 -19.79 26.97 -7.19
CA CYS A 321 -20.17 28.05 -6.29
C CYS A 321 -19.94 29.41 -6.99
N GLY A 322 -20.93 29.85 -7.76
CA GLY A 322 -20.92 31.16 -8.39
C GLY A 322 -21.09 32.26 -7.35
N HIS A 323 -19.99 32.86 -6.91
CA HIS A 323 -19.97 34.16 -6.25
C HIS A 323 -18.94 35.05 -6.96
N ARG A 324 -19.41 36.21 -7.47
CA ARG A 324 -18.54 37.23 -8.03
C ARG A 324 -17.86 37.95 -6.86
N ALA A 325 -16.53 37.94 -6.83
CA ALA A 325 -15.80 38.95 -6.07
C ALA A 325 -15.88 40.28 -6.83
N HIS A 326 -16.47 41.30 -6.20
CA HIS A 326 -16.20 42.68 -6.55
C HIS A 326 -15.07 43.16 -5.62
N TYR A 327 -14.00 43.67 -6.26
CA TYR A 327 -12.84 44.41 -5.73
C TYR A 327 -12.48 44.20 -4.25
#